data_AF-A0A1Z4NFD3-F1
#
_entry.id   AF-A0A1Z4NFD3-F1
#
_cell.length_a   1.000
_cell.length_b   1.000
_cell.length_c   1.000
_cell.angle_alpha   90.00
_cell.angle_beta   90.00
_cell.angle_gamma   90.00
#
_symmetry.space_group_name_H-M   'P 1'
#
loop_
_entity.id
_entity.type
_entity.pdbx_description
1 polymer ?
#
loop_
_entity_poly.entity_id
_entity_poly.type
_entity_poly.pdbx_seq_one_letter_code
_entity_poly.pdbx_strand_id
1 'polypeptide(L)'
;MTQLSEKVKELIAKARIVSFATWDSTHPPDAIAIFQNADDQRRYLNDEELSFLQTTVPSHSEYIPVVQMLRDRVTEIVDQARGHVLQQFPNITEPGGGLYPPSRADACWRDFWHFLRCITYGIAGQHTVYTSPVGLDYMKQLYQELQVPLDAMIVGLEGIKTASLQRCEDRQQAVLAPYFDHLISQMKTFLN
;
A
#
# COMPACT_ATOMS: atom_id res chain seq x y z
N MET A 1 14.43 -2.46 24.57
CA MET A 1 13.43 -2.07 23.54
C MET A 1 12.49 -1.07 24.20
N THR A 2 12.46 0.17 23.74
CA THR A 2 11.53 1.18 24.28
C THR A 2 10.12 0.79 23.86
N GLN A 3 9.23 0.57 24.83
CA GLN A 3 7.86 0.16 24.58
C GLN A 3 7.11 1.32 23.88
N LEU A 4 6.34 1.02 22.84
CA LEU A 4 5.49 2.01 22.17
C LEU A 4 4.51 2.62 23.18
N SER A 5 4.24 3.93 23.08
CA SER A 5 3.23 4.60 23.90
C SER A 5 1.82 4.06 23.61
N GLU A 6 0.90 4.17 24.58
CA GLU A 6 -0.49 3.75 24.38
C GLU A 6 -1.15 4.50 23.21
N LYS A 7 -0.84 5.79 23.06
CA LYS A 7 -1.27 6.61 21.92
C LYS A 7 -0.83 6.00 20.59
N VAL A 8 0.45 5.60 20.47
CA VAL A 8 0.95 4.97 19.24
C VAL A 8 0.25 3.63 18.96
N LYS A 9 0.03 2.81 19.99
CA LYS A 9 -0.66 1.52 19.82
C LYS A 9 -2.10 1.72 19.33
N GLU A 10 -2.81 2.69 19.89
CA GLU A 10 -4.16 3.04 19.47
C GLU A 10 -4.19 3.52 18.02
N LEU A 11 -3.26 4.40 17.63
CA LEU A 11 -3.13 4.89 16.27
C LEU A 11 -2.83 3.76 15.28
N ILE A 12 -1.94 2.82 15.62
CA ILE A 12 -1.65 1.63 14.79
C ILE A 12 -2.91 0.77 14.55
N ALA A 13 -3.79 0.64 15.54
CA ALA A 13 -5.02 -0.12 15.40
C ALA A 13 -6.03 0.57 14.47
N LYS A 14 -6.04 1.91 14.46
CA LYS A 14 -7.01 2.73 13.72
C LYS A 14 -6.55 3.15 12.32
N ALA A 15 -5.24 3.16 12.05
CA ALA A 15 -4.63 3.56 10.79
C ALA A 15 -4.85 2.53 9.67
N ARG A 16 -6.11 2.33 9.26
CA ARG A 16 -6.49 1.42 8.17
C ARG A 16 -6.52 2.18 6.85
N ILE A 17 -5.61 1.84 5.94
CA ILE A 17 -5.46 2.57 4.67
C ILE A 17 -6.68 2.40 3.78
N VAL A 18 -7.26 1.19 3.73
CA VAL A 18 -8.33 0.86 2.77
C VAL A 18 -9.72 0.93 3.40
N SER A 19 -10.73 1.18 2.56
CA SER A 19 -12.14 1.03 2.91
C SER A 19 -12.90 0.45 1.72
N PHE A 20 -13.80 -0.49 2.00
CA PHE A 20 -14.69 -1.11 1.02
C PHE A 20 -16.15 -0.66 1.18
N ALA A 21 -16.39 0.37 1.99
CA ALA A 21 -17.73 0.79 2.41
C ALA A 21 -18.63 1.30 1.27
N THR A 22 -18.04 1.70 0.14
CA THR A 22 -18.76 2.23 -1.03
C THR A 22 -18.84 1.23 -2.19
N TRP A 23 -18.39 0.00 -1.97
CA TRP A 23 -18.25 -1.00 -3.04
C TRP A 23 -19.52 -1.83 -3.25
N ASP A 24 -20.53 -1.68 -2.39
CA ASP A 24 -21.82 -2.40 -2.45
C ASP A 24 -22.58 -2.20 -3.76
N SER A 25 -22.36 -1.06 -4.42
CA SER A 25 -22.98 -0.74 -5.71
C SER A 25 -22.32 -1.47 -6.89
N THR A 26 -21.09 -1.97 -6.74
CA THR A 26 -20.34 -2.61 -7.84
C THR A 26 -19.89 -4.04 -7.54
N HIS A 27 -19.97 -4.49 -6.29
CA HIS A 27 -19.56 -5.83 -5.86
C HIS A 27 -20.63 -6.50 -5.01
N PRO A 28 -20.84 -7.81 -5.17
CA PRO A 28 -21.68 -8.55 -4.26
C PRO A 28 -21.03 -8.66 -2.86
N PRO A 29 -21.83 -8.86 -1.79
CA PRO A 29 -21.34 -8.85 -0.41
C PRO A 29 -20.23 -9.86 -0.11
N ASP A 30 -20.25 -11.03 -0.75
CA ASP A 30 -19.25 -12.08 -0.62
C ASP A 30 -17.89 -11.67 -1.21
N ALA A 31 -17.88 -10.99 -2.36
CA ALA A 31 -16.67 -10.40 -2.93
C ALA A 31 -16.09 -9.32 -2.00
N ILE A 32 -16.93 -8.44 -1.43
CA ILE A 32 -16.49 -7.41 -0.47
C ILE A 32 -15.90 -8.07 0.79
N ALA A 33 -16.51 -9.15 1.28
CA ALA A 33 -16.03 -9.87 2.46
C ALA A 33 -14.63 -10.48 2.27
N ILE A 34 -14.27 -10.91 1.05
CA ILE A 34 -12.92 -11.38 0.71
C ILE A 34 -11.88 -10.26 0.92
N PHE A 35 -12.14 -9.08 0.35
CA PHE A 35 -11.24 -7.93 0.51
C PHE A 35 -11.12 -7.51 1.97
N GLN A 36 -12.24 -7.44 2.69
CA GLN A 36 -12.28 -7.08 4.11
C GLN A 36 -11.48 -8.08 4.96
N ASN A 37 -11.70 -9.38 4.77
CA ASN A 37 -11.01 -10.43 5.51
C ASN A 37 -9.50 -10.44 5.23
N ALA A 38 -9.09 -10.23 3.98
CA ALA A 38 -7.68 -10.13 3.63
C ALA A 38 -7.02 -8.90 4.27
N ASP A 39 -7.72 -7.76 4.31
CA ASP A 39 -7.21 -6.56 4.96
C ASP A 39 -7.13 -6.72 6.49
N ASP A 40 -8.14 -7.32 7.13
CA ASP A 40 -8.14 -7.65 8.56
C ASP A 40 -6.97 -8.54 8.96
N GLN A 41 -6.57 -9.45 8.08
CA GLN A 41 -5.40 -10.31 8.27
C GLN A 41 -4.09 -9.69 7.75
N ARG A 42 -4.13 -8.46 7.20
CA ARG A 42 -2.99 -7.74 6.61
C ARG A 42 -2.23 -8.55 5.55
N ARG A 43 -2.92 -9.37 4.76
CA ARG A 43 -2.31 -10.27 3.76
C ARG A 43 -2.78 -9.96 2.34
N TYR A 44 -1.99 -10.30 1.34
CA TYR A 44 -2.48 -10.25 -0.04
C TYR A 44 -3.62 -11.26 -0.25
N LEU A 45 -4.42 -11.03 -1.29
CA LEU A 45 -5.40 -12.01 -1.76
C LEU A 45 -4.67 -13.26 -2.25
N ASN A 46 -5.17 -14.44 -1.85
CA ASN A 46 -4.63 -15.71 -2.30
C ASN A 46 -5.24 -16.12 -3.66
N ASP A 47 -4.75 -17.22 -4.24
CA ASP A 47 -5.21 -17.65 -5.58
C ASP A 47 -6.66 -18.11 -5.62
N GLU A 48 -7.18 -18.69 -4.53
CA GLU A 48 -8.58 -19.11 -4.42
C GLU A 48 -9.50 -17.88 -4.40
N GLU A 49 -9.16 -16.87 -3.61
CA GLU A 49 -9.89 -15.61 -3.52
C GLU A 49 -9.87 -14.84 -4.84
N LEU A 50 -8.71 -14.78 -5.51
CA LEU A 50 -8.59 -14.14 -6.82
C LEU A 50 -9.39 -14.87 -7.89
N SER A 51 -9.39 -16.21 -7.87
CA SER A 51 -10.20 -17.04 -8.76
C SER A 51 -11.70 -16.81 -8.51
N PHE A 52 -12.11 -16.71 -7.25
CA PHE A 52 -13.49 -16.39 -6.88
C PHE A 52 -13.90 -15.00 -7.41
N LEU A 53 -13.07 -13.98 -7.22
CA LEU A 53 -13.34 -12.63 -7.74
C LEU A 53 -13.46 -12.63 -9.28
N GLN A 54 -12.63 -13.42 -9.96
CA GLN A 54 -12.69 -13.56 -11.42
C GLN A 54 -14.05 -14.13 -11.89
N THR A 55 -14.63 -15.08 -11.16
CA THR A 55 -15.93 -15.67 -11.50
C THR A 55 -17.11 -14.78 -11.14
N THR A 56 -16.99 -14.06 -10.02
CA THR A 56 -18.11 -13.33 -9.41
C THR A 56 -18.23 -11.92 -9.98
N VAL A 57 -17.13 -11.33 -10.47
CA VAL A 57 -17.12 -10.02 -11.12
C VAL A 57 -16.36 -10.10 -12.45
N PRO A 58 -16.97 -10.65 -13.53
CA PRO A 58 -16.24 -11.01 -14.76
C PRO A 58 -15.52 -9.86 -15.45
N SER A 59 -16.02 -8.62 -15.32
CA SER A 59 -15.35 -7.41 -15.82
C SER A 59 -13.97 -7.19 -15.19
N HIS A 60 -13.64 -7.86 -14.08
CA HIS A 60 -12.38 -7.72 -13.34
C HIS A 60 -11.34 -8.76 -13.73
N SER A 61 -11.72 -9.73 -14.56
CA SER A 61 -10.88 -10.86 -14.95
C SER A 61 -9.54 -10.47 -15.58
N GLU A 62 -9.48 -9.34 -16.30
CA GLU A 62 -8.24 -8.86 -16.92
C GLU A 62 -7.20 -8.32 -15.91
N TYR A 63 -7.64 -7.90 -14.72
CA TYR A 63 -6.77 -7.34 -13.69
C TYR A 63 -6.18 -8.40 -12.75
N ILE A 64 -6.82 -9.57 -12.66
CA ILE A 64 -6.41 -10.64 -11.75
C ILE A 64 -4.97 -11.13 -12.03
N PRO A 65 -4.55 -11.40 -13.29
CA PRO A 65 -3.16 -11.79 -13.57
C PRO A 65 -2.14 -10.73 -13.17
N VAL A 66 -2.48 -9.45 -13.32
CA VAL A 66 -1.62 -8.33 -12.90
C VAL A 66 -1.49 -8.33 -11.37
N VAL A 67 -2.60 -8.49 -10.65
CA VAL A 67 -2.58 -8.53 -9.18
C VAL A 67 -1.77 -9.70 -8.65
N GLN A 68 -1.90 -10.89 -9.24
CA GLN A 68 -1.06 -12.05 -8.92
C GLN A 68 0.42 -11.75 -9.17
N MET A 69 0.75 -11.20 -10.33
CA MET A 69 2.13 -10.83 -10.65
C MET A 69 2.72 -9.84 -9.65
N LEU A 70 1.99 -8.77 -9.31
CA LEU A 70 2.45 -7.76 -8.35
C LEU A 70 2.65 -8.34 -6.94
N ARG A 71 1.72 -9.21 -6.50
CA ARG A 71 1.82 -9.95 -5.24
C ARG A 71 3.07 -10.83 -5.23
N ASP A 72 3.26 -11.63 -6.26
CA ASP A 72 4.33 -12.63 -6.32
C ASP A 72 5.72 -11.98 -6.48
N ARG A 73 5.76 -10.75 -7.01
CA ARG A 73 6.97 -9.94 -7.24
C ARG A 73 7.20 -8.86 -6.17
N VAL A 74 6.40 -8.85 -5.09
CA VAL A 74 6.40 -7.79 -4.08
C VAL A 74 7.78 -7.51 -3.49
N THR A 75 8.56 -8.56 -3.19
CA THR A 75 9.90 -8.41 -2.60
C THR A 75 10.82 -7.60 -3.53
N GLU A 76 10.83 -7.94 -4.82
CA GLU A 76 11.69 -7.29 -5.80
C GLU A 76 11.23 -5.84 -6.08
N ILE A 77 9.93 -5.58 -6.02
CA ILE A 77 9.36 -4.23 -6.15
C ILE A 77 9.77 -3.37 -4.96
N VAL A 78 9.62 -3.89 -3.74
CA VAL A 78 9.99 -3.19 -2.50
C VAL A 78 11.50 -2.93 -2.45
N ASP A 79 12.33 -3.89 -2.86
CA ASP A 79 13.78 -3.74 -2.89
C ASP A 79 14.24 -2.67 -3.89
N GLN A 80 13.62 -2.60 -5.08
CA GLN A 80 13.89 -1.54 -6.06
C GLN A 80 13.49 -0.16 -5.50
N ALA A 81 12.29 -0.05 -4.92
CA ALA A 81 11.83 1.19 -4.30
C ALA A 81 12.73 1.65 -3.14
N ARG A 82 13.15 0.71 -2.29
CA ARG A 82 14.14 0.94 -1.23
C ARG A 82 15.46 1.47 -1.80
N GLY A 83 15.95 0.88 -2.89
CA GLY A 83 17.16 1.34 -3.58
C GLY A 83 17.07 2.81 -3.99
N HIS A 84 15.96 3.23 -4.59
CA HIS A 84 15.74 4.63 -4.96
C HIS A 84 15.74 5.57 -3.75
N VAL A 85 15.09 5.17 -2.65
CA VAL A 85 15.09 5.97 -1.41
C VAL A 85 16.51 6.13 -0.87
N LEU A 86 17.29 5.05 -0.80
CA LEU A 86 18.65 5.09 -0.29
C LEU A 86 19.59 5.88 -1.21
N GLN A 87 19.36 5.86 -2.53
CA GLN A 87 20.12 6.69 -3.46
C GLN A 87 19.83 8.18 -3.28
N GLN A 88 18.55 8.55 -3.06
CA GLN A 88 18.14 9.94 -2.88
C GLN A 88 18.48 10.48 -1.49
N PHE A 89 18.45 9.61 -0.47
CA PHE A 89 18.73 9.94 0.93
C PHE A 89 19.84 9.03 1.50
N PRO A 90 21.11 9.20 1.08
CA PRO A 90 22.19 8.24 1.37
C PRO A 90 22.50 8.05 2.85
N ASN A 91 22.22 9.04 3.69
CA ASN A 91 22.50 8.99 5.14
C ASN A 91 21.23 8.70 5.99
N ILE A 92 20.09 8.35 5.37
CA ILE A 92 18.82 8.24 6.10
C ILE A 92 18.80 7.10 7.12
N THR A 93 19.61 6.07 6.90
CA THR A 93 19.74 4.90 7.79
C THR A 93 20.90 5.02 8.78
N GLU A 94 21.74 6.05 8.66
CA GLU A 94 22.90 6.28 9.53
C GLU A 94 22.47 6.96 10.85
N PRO A 95 23.29 6.92 11.92
CA PRO A 95 23.00 7.64 13.15
C PRO A 95 22.64 9.12 12.90
N GLY A 96 21.46 9.53 13.35
CA GLY A 96 20.89 10.86 13.10
C GLY A 96 19.97 10.95 11.88
N GLY A 97 19.94 9.93 11.02
CA GLY A 97 19.02 9.81 9.90
C GLY A 97 17.60 9.39 10.32
N GLY A 98 16.60 9.76 9.50
CA GLY A 98 15.19 9.53 9.79
C GLY A 98 14.74 8.06 9.85
N LEU A 99 15.54 7.13 9.36
CA LEU A 99 15.30 5.68 9.39
C LEU A 99 16.29 4.94 10.31
N TYR A 100 17.06 5.65 11.14
CA TYR A 100 17.86 5.06 12.21
C TYR A 100 17.08 5.04 13.54
N PRO A 101 17.17 3.99 14.37
CA PRO A 101 17.98 2.77 14.22
C PRO A 101 17.41 1.78 13.18
N PRO A 102 18.12 0.69 12.83
CA PRO A 102 17.70 -0.26 11.79
C PRO A 102 16.24 -0.74 11.87
N SER A 103 15.68 -0.87 13.08
CA SER A 103 14.26 -1.25 13.26
C SER A 103 13.26 -0.24 12.66
N ARG A 104 13.62 1.05 12.54
CA ARG A 104 12.81 2.06 11.83
C ARG A 104 12.88 1.88 10.33
N ALA A 105 14.06 1.59 9.78
CA ALA A 105 14.21 1.22 8.38
C ALA A 105 13.37 -0.03 8.06
N ASP A 106 13.46 -1.08 8.88
CA ASP A 106 12.65 -2.30 8.71
C ASP A 106 11.15 -2.02 8.76
N ALA A 107 10.71 -1.09 9.61
CA ALA A 107 9.31 -0.65 9.64
C ALA A 107 8.91 0.07 8.35
N CYS A 108 9.74 0.98 7.84
CA CYS A 108 9.49 1.68 6.58
C CYS A 108 9.39 0.70 5.40
N TRP A 109 10.26 -0.30 5.32
CA TRP A 109 10.22 -1.30 4.25
C TRP A 109 9.00 -2.23 4.36
N ARG A 110 8.54 -2.54 5.58
CA ARG A 110 7.25 -3.22 5.79
C ARG A 110 6.07 -2.37 5.35
N ASP A 111 6.10 -1.06 5.57
CA ASP A 111 5.05 -0.16 5.09
C ASP A 111 4.96 -0.17 3.56
N PHE A 112 6.09 -0.22 2.84
CA PHE A 112 6.10 -0.37 1.37
C PHE A 112 5.37 -1.64 0.91
N TRP A 113 5.63 -2.78 1.58
CA TRP A 113 4.93 -4.03 1.31
C TRP A 113 3.41 -3.90 1.56
N HIS A 114 3.01 -3.21 2.64
CA HIS A 114 1.61 -2.97 2.94
C HIS A 114 0.94 -1.98 1.97
N PHE A 115 1.68 -0.99 1.45
CA PHE A 115 1.15 -0.06 0.44
C PHE A 115 0.84 -0.76 -0.86
N LEU A 116 1.77 -1.56 -1.38
CA LEU A 116 1.53 -2.34 -2.59
C LEU A 116 0.33 -3.29 -2.40
N ARG A 117 0.18 -3.91 -1.22
CA ARG A 117 -1.00 -4.72 -0.88
C ARG A 117 -2.30 -3.92 -1.02
N CYS A 118 -2.36 -2.73 -0.43
CA CYS A 118 -3.54 -1.86 -0.52
C CYS A 118 -3.84 -1.45 -1.97
N ILE A 119 -2.80 -1.12 -2.75
CA ILE A 119 -2.91 -0.81 -4.17
C ILE A 119 -3.49 -2.01 -4.94
N THR A 120 -3.01 -3.24 -4.66
CA THR A 120 -3.52 -4.44 -5.31
C THR A 120 -5.00 -4.73 -5.02
N TYR A 121 -5.51 -4.35 -3.84
CA TYR A 121 -6.95 -4.42 -3.59
C TYR A 121 -7.73 -3.44 -4.46
N GLY A 122 -7.25 -2.19 -4.57
CA GLY A 122 -7.84 -1.20 -5.48
C GLY A 122 -7.90 -1.72 -6.91
N ILE A 123 -6.80 -2.30 -7.41
CA ILE A 123 -6.72 -2.88 -8.76
C ILE A 123 -7.70 -4.06 -8.92
N ALA A 124 -7.68 -5.04 -8.01
CA ALA A 124 -8.58 -6.20 -8.07
C ALA A 124 -10.06 -5.81 -7.96
N GLY A 125 -10.37 -4.78 -7.18
CA GLY A 125 -11.71 -4.22 -7.04
C GLY A 125 -12.07 -3.19 -8.09
N GLN A 126 -11.17 -2.84 -9.01
CA GLN A 126 -11.34 -1.74 -9.98
C GLN A 126 -11.84 -0.41 -9.38
N HIS A 127 -11.42 -0.10 -8.15
CA HIS A 127 -11.72 1.16 -7.49
C HIS A 127 -10.42 1.91 -7.27
N THR A 128 -10.21 3.01 -8.01
CA THR A 128 -9.04 3.88 -7.81
C THR A 128 -9.11 4.60 -6.46
N VAL A 129 -10.31 4.93 -5.99
CA VAL A 129 -10.55 5.52 -4.67
C VAL A 129 -10.87 4.42 -3.65
N TYR A 130 -9.85 3.68 -3.23
CA TYR A 130 -9.96 2.56 -2.29
C TYR A 130 -9.57 2.93 -0.84
N THR A 131 -9.14 4.16 -0.59
CA THR A 131 -8.59 4.57 0.71
C THR A 131 -9.66 5.07 1.68
N SER A 132 -9.49 4.80 2.97
CA SER A 132 -10.31 5.31 4.06
C SER A 132 -9.88 6.72 4.48
N PRO A 133 -10.69 7.78 4.32
CA PRO A 133 -10.32 9.12 4.80
C PRO A 133 -10.04 9.14 6.31
N VAL A 134 -10.86 8.43 7.09
CA VAL A 134 -10.70 8.33 8.55
C VAL A 134 -9.42 7.58 8.92
N GLY A 135 -9.15 6.45 8.25
CA GLY A 135 -7.95 5.67 8.53
C GLY A 135 -6.66 6.38 8.11
N LEU A 136 -6.71 7.16 7.03
CA LEU A 136 -5.60 8.02 6.61
C LEU A 136 -5.36 9.18 7.59
N ASP A 137 -6.39 9.75 8.20
CA ASP A 137 -6.21 10.76 9.25
C ASP A 137 -5.46 10.18 10.47
N TYR A 138 -5.85 8.98 10.93
CA TYR A 138 -5.11 8.28 11.99
C TYR A 138 -3.69 7.92 11.57
N MET A 139 -3.46 7.56 10.31
CA MET A 139 -2.13 7.29 9.78
C MET A 139 -1.26 8.55 9.75
N LYS A 140 -1.83 9.72 9.40
CA LYS A 140 -1.13 11.02 9.48
C LYS A 140 -0.67 11.31 10.90
N GLN A 141 -1.58 11.17 11.87
CA GLN A 141 -1.25 11.35 13.29
C GLN A 141 -0.19 10.35 13.77
N LEU A 142 -0.26 9.09 13.33
CA LEU A 142 0.74 8.06 13.63
C LEU A 142 2.12 8.44 13.10
N TYR A 143 2.19 8.87 11.84
CA TYR A 143 3.44 9.23 11.19
C TYR A 143 4.07 10.49 11.79
N GLN A 144 3.25 11.46 12.22
CA GLN A 144 3.71 12.62 12.99
C GLN A 144 4.29 12.20 14.34
N GLU A 145 3.57 11.36 15.10
CA GLU A 145 4.01 10.88 16.42
C GLU A 145 5.32 10.07 16.33
N LEU A 146 5.47 9.27 15.27
CA LEU A 146 6.67 8.46 15.00
C LEU A 146 7.77 9.22 14.26
N GLN A 147 7.57 10.51 13.95
CA GLN A 147 8.49 11.35 13.18
C GLN A 147 8.98 10.67 11.89
N VAL A 148 8.06 10.06 11.14
CA VAL A 148 8.36 9.36 9.89
C VAL A 148 8.86 10.37 8.86
N PRO A 149 9.98 10.10 8.15
CA PRO A 149 10.46 10.98 7.08
C PRO A 149 9.55 10.88 5.85
N LEU A 150 8.51 11.72 5.81
CA LEU A 150 7.47 11.67 4.78
C LEU A 150 8.02 11.85 3.36
N ASP A 151 9.02 12.72 3.16
CA ASP A 151 9.65 12.90 1.84
C ASP A 151 10.24 11.58 1.31
N ALA A 152 10.91 10.81 2.17
CA ALA A 152 11.45 9.50 1.83
C ALA A 152 10.33 8.46 1.58
N MET A 153 9.22 8.56 2.32
CA MET A 153 8.04 7.71 2.12
C MET A 153 7.41 7.95 0.75
N ILE A 154 7.30 9.20 0.31
CA ILE A 154 6.77 9.57 -1.01
C ILE A 154 7.68 9.04 -2.12
N VAL A 155 9.00 9.23 -2.01
CA VAL A 155 9.98 8.67 -2.97
C VAL A 155 9.87 7.16 -3.03
N GLY A 156 9.67 6.50 -1.88
CA GLY A 156 9.40 5.07 -1.80
C GLY A 156 8.18 4.64 -2.59
N LEU A 157 7.04 5.31 -2.39
CA LEU A 157 5.80 5.03 -3.12
C LEU A 157 5.92 5.29 -4.64
N GLU A 158 6.61 6.36 -5.04
CA GLU A 158 6.93 6.63 -6.45
C GLU A 158 7.85 5.55 -7.04
N GLY A 159 8.78 5.03 -6.23
CA GLY A 159 9.60 3.86 -6.55
C GLY A 159 8.77 2.59 -6.72
N ILE A 160 7.81 2.32 -5.82
CA ILE A 160 6.88 1.18 -5.91
C ILE A 160 6.07 1.27 -7.20
N LYS A 161 5.52 2.46 -7.52
CA LYS A 161 4.82 2.70 -8.79
C LYS A 161 5.72 2.35 -9.96
N THR A 162 6.91 2.94 -10.03
CA THR A 162 7.84 2.75 -11.14
C THR A 162 8.20 1.28 -11.33
N ALA A 163 8.62 0.62 -10.26
CA ALA A 163 8.99 -0.80 -10.28
C ALA A 163 7.81 -1.70 -10.65
N SER A 164 6.60 -1.40 -10.16
CA SER A 164 5.39 -2.17 -10.49
C SER A 164 5.03 -2.04 -11.96
N LEU A 165 4.98 -0.81 -12.49
CA LEU A 165 4.56 -0.54 -13.87
C LEU A 165 5.55 -1.07 -14.91
N GLN A 166 6.86 -1.06 -14.61
CA GLN A 166 7.89 -1.65 -15.48
C GLN A 166 7.71 -3.16 -15.72
N ARG A 167 6.92 -3.84 -14.89
CA ARG A 167 6.61 -5.27 -15.01
C ARG A 167 5.32 -5.54 -15.78
N CYS A 168 4.61 -4.49 -16.20
CA CYS A 168 3.35 -4.56 -16.94
C CYS A 168 3.56 -4.11 -18.40
N GLU A 169 2.68 -4.56 -19.29
CA GLU A 169 2.65 -4.08 -20.67
C GLU A 169 2.28 -2.59 -20.73
N ASP A 170 2.80 -1.85 -21.70
CA ASP A 170 2.58 -0.39 -21.83
C ASP A 170 1.11 0.01 -21.78
N ARG A 171 0.22 -0.78 -22.40
CA ARG A 171 -1.23 -0.52 -22.38
C ARG A 171 -1.82 -0.64 -20.98
N GLN A 172 -1.33 -1.59 -20.19
CA GLN A 172 -1.77 -1.78 -18.80
C GLN A 172 -1.20 -0.68 -17.89
N GLN A 173 0.01 -0.18 -18.18
CA GLN A 173 0.63 0.84 -17.32
C GLN A 173 -0.24 2.10 -17.18
N ALA A 174 -0.82 2.59 -18.28
CA ALA A 174 -1.69 3.76 -18.26
C ALA A 174 -2.96 3.55 -17.43
N VAL A 175 -3.49 2.33 -17.41
CA VAL A 175 -4.69 1.96 -16.66
C VAL A 175 -4.37 1.74 -15.17
N LEU A 176 -3.18 1.24 -14.86
CA LEU A 176 -2.77 0.90 -13.50
C LEU A 176 -2.18 2.10 -12.74
N ALA A 177 -1.53 3.03 -13.43
CA ALA A 177 -0.91 4.21 -12.82
C ALA A 177 -1.84 4.99 -11.87
N PRO A 178 -3.12 5.23 -12.18
CA PRO A 178 -4.06 5.92 -11.30
C PRO A 178 -4.21 5.31 -9.90
N TYR A 179 -4.08 3.98 -9.74
CA TYR A 179 -4.19 3.34 -8.43
C TYR A 179 -3.01 3.70 -7.52
N PHE A 180 -1.80 3.77 -8.08
CA PHE A 180 -0.61 4.23 -7.38
C PHE A 180 -0.69 5.74 -7.11
N ASP A 181 -1.09 6.52 -8.11
CA ASP A 181 -1.20 7.97 -8.03
C ASP A 181 -2.20 8.42 -6.97
N HIS A 182 -3.28 7.66 -6.78
CA HIS A 182 -4.24 7.90 -5.72
C HIS A 182 -3.56 7.85 -4.34
N LEU A 183 -2.87 6.75 -3.99
CA LEU A 183 -2.21 6.64 -2.69
C LEU A 183 -1.06 7.65 -2.52
N ILE A 184 -0.26 7.88 -3.56
CA ILE A 184 0.81 8.91 -3.54
C ILE A 184 0.20 10.28 -3.23
N SER A 185 -0.90 10.64 -3.90
CA SER A 185 -1.57 11.93 -3.71
C SER A 185 -2.13 12.04 -2.29
N GLN A 186 -2.75 10.99 -1.76
CA GLN A 186 -3.22 10.95 -0.37
C GLN A 186 -2.07 11.14 0.62
N MET A 187 -0.94 10.45 0.44
CA MET A 187 0.24 10.60 1.30
C MET A 187 0.87 11.99 1.22
N LYS A 188 0.88 12.63 0.04
CA LYS A 188 1.38 14.00 -0.11
C LYS A 188 0.59 15.02 0.73
N THR A 189 -0.68 14.75 1.05
CA THR A 189 -1.46 15.61 1.95
C THR A 189 -0.97 15.60 3.40
N PHE A 190 -0.11 14.65 3.77
CA PHE A 190 0.44 14.57 5.13
C PHE A 190 1.53 15.62 5.37
N LEU A 191 2.14 16.14 4.31
CA LEU A 191 3.14 17.20 4.34
C LEU A 191 2.53 18.59 4.60
N ASN A 192 1.22 18.74 4.40
CA ASN A 192 0.48 19.99 4.55
C ASN A 192 -0.16 20.13 5.93
#